data_AF-A0AB34IJZ7-F1
#
_entry.id   AF-A0AB34IJZ7-F1
#
_cell.length_a   1.000
_cell.length_b   1.000
_cell.length_c   1.000
_cell.angle_alpha   90.00
_cell.angle_beta   90.00
_cell.angle_gamma   90.00
#
_symmetry.space_group_name_H-M   'P 1'
#
loop_
_entity.id
_entity.type
_entity.pdbx_description
1 polymer ?
#
loop_
_entity_poly.entity_id
_entity_poly.type
_entity_poly.pdbx_seq_one_letter_code
_entity_poly.pdbx_strand_id
1 'polypeptide(L)'
;MTDTAKIQEKKAALEEELRRTEKQIYDLEGEYLEETLKDGNILRGWDGYLGKQASSGAIRRINRFRDSDRMFSASSVTSGQASAFTAAKAAEGAGPSASSTGAKVKKSRQKRMREEEGS
;
A
#
# COMPACT_ATOMS: atom_id res chain seq x y z
N MET A 1 -25.35 -42.72 -2.19
CA MET A 1 -25.32 -41.90 -3.43
C MET A 1 -25.82 -40.46 -3.24
N THR A 2 -26.22 -40.05 -2.02
CA THR A 2 -26.74 -38.71 -1.70
C THR A 2 -25.71 -37.78 -1.03
N ASP A 3 -24.62 -38.33 -0.48
CA ASP A 3 -23.62 -37.55 0.25
C ASP A 3 -22.77 -36.66 -0.68
N THR A 4 -22.50 -37.12 -1.90
CA THR A 4 -21.83 -36.34 -2.93
C THR A 4 -22.64 -35.11 -3.34
N ALA A 5 -23.95 -35.27 -3.53
CA ALA A 5 -24.86 -34.16 -3.86
C ALA A 5 -24.90 -33.11 -2.74
N LYS A 6 -24.98 -33.54 -1.47
CA LYS A 6 -24.93 -32.63 -0.31
C LYS A 6 -23.62 -31.86 -0.21
N ILE A 7 -22.49 -32.51 -0.52
CA ILE A 7 -21.18 -31.84 -0.52
C ILE A 7 -21.10 -30.81 -1.65
N GLN A 8 -21.65 -31.12 -2.83
CA GLN A 8 -21.70 -30.18 -3.96
C GLN A 8 -22.59 -28.96 -3.66
N GLU A 9 -23.76 -29.16 -3.05
CA GLU A 9 -24.65 -28.07 -2.64
C GLU A 9 -23.97 -27.14 -1.61
N LYS A 10 -23.33 -27.71 -0.59
CA LYS A 10 -22.57 -26.93 0.40
C LYS A 10 -21.42 -26.15 -0.23
N LYS A 11 -20.71 -26.77 -1.18
CA LYS A 11 -19.63 -26.11 -1.92
C LYS A 11 -20.18 -24.90 -2.69
N ALA A 12 -21.28 -25.07 -3.43
CA ALA A 12 -21.90 -23.98 -4.18
C ALA A 12 -22.38 -22.84 -3.27
N ALA A 13 -22.95 -23.15 -2.10
CA ALA A 13 -23.36 -22.14 -1.13
C ALA A 13 -22.17 -21.32 -0.60
N LEU A 14 -21.05 -21.98 -0.27
CA LEU A 14 -19.82 -21.33 0.18
C LEU A 14 -19.17 -20.47 -0.92
N GLU A 15 -19.22 -20.92 -2.18
CA GLU A 15 -18.72 -20.16 -3.32
C GLU A 15 -19.53 -18.86 -3.53
N GLU A 16 -20.86 -18.91 -3.38
CA GLU A 16 -21.69 -17.70 -3.46
C GLU A 16 -21.48 -16.77 -2.26
N GLU A 17 -21.33 -17.31 -1.05
CA GLU A 17 -20.99 -16.52 0.13
C GLU A 17 -19.64 -15.81 -0.04
N LEU A 18 -18.62 -16.53 -0.52
CA LEU A 18 -17.31 -15.96 -0.82
C LEU A 18 -17.44 -14.81 -1.83
N ARG A 19 -18.14 -15.04 -2.94
CA ARG A 19 -18.37 -14.01 -3.98
C ARG A 19 -19.06 -12.77 -3.41
N ARG A 20 -20.02 -12.97 -2.51
CA ARG A 20 -20.73 -11.87 -1.83
C ARG A 20 -19.78 -11.07 -0.94
N THR A 21 -18.96 -11.73 -0.14
CA THR A 21 -18.00 -11.07 0.75
C THR A 21 -16.92 -10.33 -0.04
N GLU A 22 -16.36 -10.94 -1.09
CA GLU A 22 -15.37 -10.28 -1.95
C GLU A 22 -15.93 -9.01 -2.60
N LYS A 23 -17.19 -9.06 -3.06
CA LYS A 23 -17.87 -7.87 -3.57
C LYS A 23 -18.02 -6.79 -2.48
N GLN A 24 -18.44 -7.19 -1.27
CA GLN A 24 -18.56 -6.24 -0.16
C GLN A 24 -17.24 -5.57 0.21
N ILE A 25 -16.14 -6.34 0.24
CA ILE A 25 -14.80 -5.80 0.47
C ILE A 25 -14.47 -4.77 -0.62
N TYR A 26 -14.70 -5.11 -1.89
CA TYR A 26 -14.42 -4.19 -3.00
C TYR A 26 -15.21 -2.88 -2.90
N ASP A 27 -16.50 -2.96 -2.59
CA ASP A 27 -17.36 -1.78 -2.48
C ASP A 27 -16.90 -0.89 -1.31
N LEU A 28 -16.66 -1.48 -0.14
CA LEU A 28 -16.19 -0.76 1.06
C LEU A 28 -14.79 -0.15 0.90
N GLU A 29 -13.89 -0.84 0.20
CA GLU A 29 -12.57 -0.29 -0.12
C GLU A 29 -12.67 0.98 -0.96
N GLY A 30 -13.62 1.03 -1.91
CA GLY A 30 -13.81 2.22 -2.74
C GLY A 30 -14.18 3.43 -1.88
N GLU A 31 -15.20 3.25 -1.05
CA GLU A 31 -15.69 4.27 -0.11
C GLU A 31 -14.58 4.72 0.85
N TYR A 32 -13.86 3.77 1.45
CA TYR A 32 -12.77 4.08 2.38
C TYR A 32 -11.64 4.90 1.73
N LEU A 33 -11.21 4.53 0.53
CA LEU A 33 -10.11 5.21 -0.15
C LEU A 33 -10.47 6.61 -0.63
N GLU A 34 -11.72 6.82 -1.02
CA GLU A 34 -12.24 8.13 -1.42
C GLU A 34 -12.38 9.08 -0.23
N GLU A 35 -12.96 8.60 0.88
CA GLU A 35 -13.19 9.40 2.08
C GLU A 35 -11.87 9.79 2.77
N THR A 36 -10.95 8.84 2.90
CA THR A 36 -9.70 9.02 3.68
C THR A 36 -8.57 9.70 2.91
N LEU A 37 -8.82 10.12 1.67
CA LEU A 37 -7.79 10.63 0.77
C LEU A 37 -7.04 11.86 1.30
N LYS A 38 -7.71 12.69 2.11
CA LYS A 38 -7.19 13.99 2.59
C LYS A 38 -6.36 13.87 3.85
N ASP A 39 -6.87 13.11 4.82
CA ASP A 39 -6.30 13.06 6.17
C ASP A 39 -5.27 11.92 6.33
N GLY A 40 -5.27 10.97 5.41
CA GLY A 40 -4.39 9.80 5.42
C GLY A 40 -5.14 8.52 5.76
N ASN A 41 -4.48 7.39 5.52
CA ASN A 41 -5.06 6.06 5.71
C ASN A 41 -3.99 4.98 5.89
N ILE A 42 -4.43 3.73 6.09
CA ILE A 42 -3.54 2.58 6.35
C ILE A 42 -2.53 2.36 5.22
N LEU A 43 -2.83 2.76 3.99
CA LEU A 43 -1.92 2.59 2.85
C LEU A 43 -0.81 3.64 2.80
N ARG A 44 -1.13 4.89 3.15
CA ARG A 44 -0.25 6.05 2.92
C ARG A 44 0.27 6.69 4.21
N GLY A 45 -0.22 6.22 5.36
CA GLY A 45 0.05 6.81 6.66
C GLY A 45 -0.87 8.00 6.97
N TRP A 46 -0.66 8.58 8.15
CA TRP A 46 -1.53 9.62 8.74
C TRP A 46 -0.88 11.01 8.76
N ASP A 47 0.12 11.25 7.91
CA ASP A 47 0.84 12.53 7.88
C ASP A 47 -0.06 13.70 7.44
N GLY A 48 -1.12 13.42 6.68
CA GLY A 48 -2.14 14.40 6.28
C GLY A 48 -2.95 14.96 7.46
N TYR A 49 -3.16 14.14 8.50
CA TYR A 49 -3.96 14.47 9.68
C TYR A 49 -3.40 15.67 10.45
N LEU A 50 -2.08 15.86 10.44
CA LEU A 50 -1.41 16.99 11.10
C LEU A 50 -1.29 18.24 10.21
N GLY A 51 -1.97 18.27 9.05
CA GLY A 51 -1.92 19.40 8.10
C GLY A 51 -0.57 19.57 7.41
N LYS A 52 0.34 18.59 7.50
CA LYS A 52 1.66 18.62 6.85
C LYS A 52 1.54 18.16 5.40
N GLN A 53 0.63 18.74 4.63
CA GLN A 53 0.61 18.52 3.19
C GLN A 53 1.86 19.19 2.58
N ALA A 54 2.90 18.41 2.32
CA ALA A 54 3.97 18.86 1.44
C ALA A 54 3.33 19.13 0.06
N SER A 55 3.33 20.39 -0.35
CA SER A 55 2.67 20.94 -1.53
C SER A 55 3.31 20.52 -2.87
N SER A 56 3.99 19.38 -2.91
CA SER A 56 4.68 18.93 -4.11
C SER A 56 3.69 18.30 -5.10
N GLY A 57 3.85 18.61 -6.39
CA GLY A 57 3.04 17.99 -7.47
C GLY A 57 3.17 16.47 -7.55
N ALA A 58 4.19 15.87 -6.94
CA ALA A 58 4.34 14.43 -6.81
C ALA A 58 3.29 13.83 -5.85
N ILE A 59 2.99 14.50 -4.73
CA ILE A 59 1.99 14.04 -3.74
C ILE A 59 0.58 14.10 -4.31
N ARG A 60 0.25 15.08 -5.15
CA ARG A 60 -1.05 15.14 -5.84
C ARG A 60 -1.30 13.97 -6.80
N ARG A 61 -0.25 13.39 -7.40
CA ARG A 61 -0.37 12.19 -8.24
C ARG A 61 -0.51 10.92 -7.41
N ILE A 62 0.09 10.90 -6.21
CA ILE A 62 -0.09 9.85 -5.21
C ILE A 62 -1.51 9.90 -4.65
N ASN A 63 -2.10 11.09 -4.49
CA ASN A 63 -3.48 11.32 -4.03
C ASN A 63 -4.57 10.97 -5.05
N ARG A 64 -4.32 10.14 -6.05
CA ARG A 64 -5.38 9.64 -6.93
C ARG A 64 -5.64 8.16 -6.63
N PHE A 65 -6.92 7.80 -6.63
CA PHE A 65 -7.34 6.42 -6.50
C PHE A 65 -6.76 5.60 -7.66
N ARG A 66 -6.21 4.43 -7.35
CA ARG A 66 -5.71 3.44 -8.31
C ARG A 66 -6.24 2.08 -7.90
N ASP A 67 -6.55 1.23 -8.88
CA ASP A 67 -6.98 -0.15 -8.59
C ASP A 67 -5.90 -0.95 -7.84
N SER A 68 -4.64 -0.55 -7.98
CA SER A 68 -3.50 -1.10 -7.23
C SER A 68 -3.55 -0.84 -5.73
N ASP A 69 -4.37 0.10 -5.26
CA ASP A 69 -4.43 0.49 -3.85
C ASP A 69 -5.42 -0.39 -3.06
N ARG A 70 -6.17 -1.27 -3.76
CA ARG A 70 -7.15 -2.20 -3.20
C ARG A 70 -6.51 -3.45 -2.58
N MET A 71 -5.76 -3.26 -1.50
CA MET A 71 -4.95 -4.32 -0.88
C MET A 71 -5.78 -5.48 -0.32
N PHE A 72 -7.00 -5.24 0.17
CA PHE A 72 -7.84 -6.28 0.74
C PHE A 72 -8.48 -7.11 -0.36
N SER A 73 -9.00 -6.49 -1.43
CA SER A 73 -9.44 -7.23 -2.61
C SER A 73 -8.29 -8.04 -3.21
N ALA A 74 -7.09 -7.47 -3.29
CA ALA A 74 -5.90 -8.15 -3.80
C ALA A 74 -5.40 -9.30 -2.92
N SER A 75 -5.81 -9.37 -1.64
CA SER A 75 -5.43 -10.46 -0.74
C SER A 75 -6.14 -11.77 -1.06
N SER A 76 -7.27 -11.71 -1.78
CA SER A 76 -7.96 -12.88 -2.29
C SER A 76 -7.55 -13.18 -3.73
N VAL A 77 -7.12 -14.41 -4.01
CA VAL A 77 -6.78 -14.85 -5.37
C VAL A 77 -8.04 -14.97 -6.25
N THR A 78 -9.20 -15.26 -5.64
CA THR A 78 -10.47 -15.46 -6.34
C THR A 78 -11.18 -14.16 -6.69
N SER A 79 -10.79 -13.02 -6.10
CA SER A 79 -11.42 -11.71 -6.35
C SER A 79 -11.13 -11.13 -7.74
N GLY A 80 -10.13 -11.66 -8.44
CA GLY A 80 -9.65 -11.12 -9.73
C GLY A 80 -8.73 -9.89 -9.62
N GLN A 81 -8.54 -9.32 -8.43
CA GLN A 81 -7.77 -8.08 -8.21
C GLN A 81 -6.29 -8.31 -7.87
N ALA A 82 -5.91 -9.55 -7.52
CA ALA A 82 -4.53 -9.89 -7.15
C ALA A 82 -3.50 -9.59 -8.25
N SER A 83 -3.88 -9.71 -9.52
CA SER A 83 -3.01 -9.42 -10.67
C SER A 83 -2.68 -7.94 -10.81
N ALA A 84 -3.66 -7.05 -10.60
CA ALA A 84 -3.48 -5.61 -10.66
C ALA A 84 -2.53 -5.11 -9.56
N PHE A 85 -2.68 -5.64 -8.34
CA PHE A 85 -1.82 -5.31 -7.21
C PHE A 85 -0.36 -5.76 -7.42
N THR A 86 -0.15 -7.00 -7.84
CA THR A 86 1.19 -7.56 -8.08
C THR A 86 1.91 -6.85 -9.24
N ALA A 87 1.21 -6.54 -10.33
CA ALA A 87 1.75 -5.77 -11.44
C ALA A 87 2.16 -4.35 -11.03
N ALA A 88 1.33 -3.68 -10.23
CA ALA A 88 1.64 -2.35 -9.71
C ALA A 88 2.83 -2.34 -8.76
N LYS A 89 2.95 -3.35 -7.88
CA LYS A 89 4.10 -3.50 -6.98
C LYS A 89 5.41 -3.75 -7.73
N ALA A 90 5.37 -4.56 -8.79
CA ALA A 90 6.52 -4.79 -9.67
C ALA A 90 6.97 -3.50 -10.37
N ALA A 91 6.03 -2.62 -10.75
CA ALA A 91 6.34 -1.32 -11.33
C ALA A 91 6.85 -0.27 -10.31
N GLU A 92 6.47 -0.39 -9.04
CA GLU A 92 6.88 0.52 -7.96
C GLU A 92 8.26 0.19 -7.38
N GLY A 93 8.73 -1.06 -7.51
CA GLY A 93 10.01 -1.55 -6.96
C GLY A 93 11.30 -0.95 -7.55
N ALA A 94 11.22 0.08 -8.39
CA ALA A 94 12.36 0.77 -9.02
C ALA A 94 12.64 2.19 -8.46
N GLY A 95 12.06 2.58 -7.30
CA GLY A 95 12.26 3.89 -6.67
C GLY A 95 12.49 3.81 -5.16
N PRO A 96 13.17 4.79 -4.54
CA PRO A 96 13.86 4.58 -3.28
C PRO A 96 12.89 4.43 -2.11
N SER A 97 13.10 3.36 -1.34
CA SER A 97 12.61 3.22 0.03
C SER A 97 13.01 4.44 0.85
N ALA A 98 12.06 5.33 1.11
CA ALA A 98 12.21 6.41 2.06
C ALA A 98 11.28 6.14 3.25
N SER A 99 11.52 5.06 3.98
CA SER A 99 11.14 4.99 5.39
C SER A 99 12.09 5.91 6.15
N SER A 100 11.75 7.20 6.26
CA SER A 100 12.46 8.14 7.13
C SER A 100 12.04 7.91 8.59
N THR A 101 12.48 6.80 9.19
CA THR A 101 12.64 6.72 10.64
C THR A 101 14.01 7.27 10.98
N GLY A 102 14.01 8.32 11.81
CA GLY A 102 15.19 9.14 12.06
C GLY A 102 16.35 8.40 12.72
N ALA A 103 17.57 8.75 12.29
CA ALA A 103 18.76 8.68 13.13
C ALA A 103 19.67 9.87 12.78
N LYS A 104 19.63 10.90 13.63
CA LYS A 104 20.68 11.91 13.68
C LYS A 104 21.97 11.21 14.11
N VAL A 105 22.92 10.99 13.22
CA VAL A 105 24.32 10.74 13.59
C VAL A 105 25.14 11.98 13.21
N LYS A 106 25.41 12.79 14.23
CA LYS A 106 26.50 13.77 14.19
C LYS A 106 27.80 12.99 14.02
N LYS A 107 28.58 13.28 12.97
CA LYS A 107 30.03 12.99 12.99
C LYS A 107 30.79 14.19 12.47
N SER A 108 31.09 15.07 13.41
CA SER A 108 32.25 15.95 13.37
C SER A 108 33.51 15.14 13.05
N ARG A 109 34.19 15.46 11.94
CA ARG A 109 35.58 15.06 11.68
C ARG A 109 36.37 16.29 11.26
N GLN A 110 36.72 17.08 12.27
CA GLN A 110 38.08 17.52 12.56
C GLN A 110 39.06 17.49 11.36
N LYS A 111 39.04 18.55 10.53
CA LYS A 111 40.20 18.92 9.70
C LYS A 111 41.08 19.85 10.53
N ARG A 112 41.87 19.26 11.45
CA ARG A 112 43.00 19.97 12.08
C ARG A 112 44.22 19.77 11.18
N MET A 113 44.78 20.90 10.76
CA MET A 113 46.16 21.20 10.41
C MET A 113 47.16 20.04 10.51
N ARG A 114 47.88 19.76 9.42
CA ARG A 114 49.36 19.80 9.34
C ARG A 114 49.79 19.32 7.95
N GLU A 115 50.27 20.21 7.10
CA GLU A 115 51.35 19.95 6.13
C GLU A 115 52.04 21.29 5.88
N GLU A 116 53.01 21.60 6.76
CA GLU A 116 54.19 22.38 6.41
C GLU A 116 55.36 21.40 6.41
N GLU A 117 56.26 21.65 5.45
CA GLU A 117 57.63 21.14 5.24
C GLU A 117 57.84 19.68 4.80
N GLY A 118 58.57 19.55 3.68
CA GLY A 118 59.41 18.37 3.43
C GLY A 118 59.60 17.95 1.98
N SER A 119 60.15 18.81 1.12
CA SER A 119 61.42 18.59 0.37
C SER A 119 61.47 19.28 -1.00
#